data_AF-A0A947WEK5-F1
#
_entry.id   AF-A0A947WEK5-F1
#
_cell.length_a   1.000
_cell.length_b   1.000
_cell.length_c   1.000
_cell.angle_alpha   90.00
_cell.angle_beta   90.00
_cell.angle_gamma   90.00
#
_symmetry.space_group_name_H-M   'P 1'
#
loop_
_entity.id
_entity.type
_entity.pdbx_description
1 polymer ?
#
loop_
_entity_poly.entity_id
_entity_poly.type
_entity_poly.pdbx_seq_one_letter_code
_entity_poly.pdbx_strand_id
1 'polypeptide(L)'
;MRILMVSTEYAPLAKTGGLGDMVASLSGALCARGHEIKVVMPFYGDVDRTRHDISRVPGVPDVTLRLGRSLRRAGLHRWLDPSGPEVYLLE
;
A
#
# COMPACT_ATOMS: atom_id res chain seq x y z
N MET A 1 -11.79 10.33 -11.42
CA MET A 1 -11.83 8.88 -11.69
C MET A 1 -11.39 8.14 -10.42
N ARG A 2 -11.69 6.84 -10.30
CA ARG A 2 -11.18 5.98 -9.23
C ARG A 2 -10.14 5.02 -9.81
N ILE A 3 -8.93 5.05 -9.26
CA ILE A 3 -7.80 4.26 -9.79
C ILE A 3 -7.17 3.49 -8.63
N LEU A 4 -7.04 2.18 -8.82
CA LEU A 4 -6.28 1.29 -7.94
C LEU A 4 -4.95 0.95 -8.60
N MET A 5 -3.86 1.45 -8.01
CA MET A 5 -2.50 1.09 -8.40
C MET A 5 -2.08 -0.15 -7.61
N VAL A 6 -1.53 -1.16 -8.28
CA VAL A 6 -0.97 -2.34 -7.60
C VAL A 6 0.52 -2.41 -7.93
N SER A 7 1.35 -2.39 -6.90
CA SER A 7 2.81 -2.33 -7.05
C SER A 7 3.51 -3.11 -5.95
N THR A 8 4.71 -3.62 -6.24
CA THR A 8 5.61 -4.19 -5.24
C THR A 8 6.48 -3.14 -4.56
N GLU A 9 6.52 -1.90 -5.06
CA GLU A 9 7.31 -0.79 -4.50
C GLU A 9 6.47 0.48 -4.38
N TYR A 10 6.74 1.24 -3.32
CA TYR A 10 6.19 2.58 -3.08
C TYR A 10 7.10 3.35 -2.12
N ALA A 11 7.62 4.50 -2.54
CA ALA A 11 8.47 5.33 -1.68
C ALA A 11 7.62 6.13 -0.65
N PRO A 12 8.03 6.24 0.63
CA PRO A 12 9.28 5.78 1.21
C PRO A 12 9.21 4.38 1.84
N LEU A 13 8.09 3.66 1.72
CA LEU A 13 7.85 2.42 2.46
C LEU A 13 8.75 1.26 2.00
N ALA A 14 8.78 0.98 0.70
CA ALA A 14 9.63 -0.07 0.13
C ALA A 14 10.05 0.29 -1.29
N LYS A 15 11.36 0.19 -1.55
CA LYS A 15 11.97 0.60 -2.82
C LYS A 15 13.28 -0.15 -3.03
N THR A 16 13.48 -0.66 -4.24
CA THR A 16 14.78 -1.21 -4.68
C THR A 16 15.37 -0.41 -5.84
N GLY A 17 14.53 0.26 -6.63
CA GLY A 17 14.92 1.06 -7.78
C GLY A 17 13.95 2.20 -8.06
N GLY A 18 13.79 2.58 -9.34
CA GLY A 18 12.96 3.73 -9.73
C GLY A 18 11.44 3.50 -9.65
N LEU A 19 10.97 2.26 -9.46
CA LEU A 19 9.54 1.94 -9.45
C LEU A 19 8.82 2.61 -8.27
N GLY A 20 9.39 2.52 -7.05
CA GLY A 20 8.77 3.12 -5.87
C GLY A 20 8.57 4.64 -5.98
N ASP A 21 9.54 5.36 -6.54
CA ASP A 21 9.43 6.80 -6.77
C ASP A 21 8.40 7.13 -7.85
N MET A 22 8.38 6.33 -8.91
CA MET A 22 7.47 6.49 -10.04
C MET A 22 6.01 6.31 -9.61
N VAL A 23 5.71 5.25 -8.85
CA VAL A 23 4.35 4.99 -8.38
C VAL A 23 3.89 6.07 -7.41
N ALA A 24 4.74 6.50 -6.48
CA ALA A 24 4.42 7.59 -5.55
C ALA A 24 4.16 8.92 -6.29
N SER A 25 5.06 9.30 -7.20
CA SER A 25 4.98 10.55 -7.95
C SER A 25 3.75 10.59 -8.85
N LEU A 26 3.48 9.50 -9.60
CA LEU A 26 2.31 9.41 -10.47
C LEU A 26 1.02 9.45 -9.67
N SER A 27 0.95 8.72 -8.55
CA SER A 27 -0.24 8.69 -7.69
C SER A 27 -0.55 10.07 -7.12
N GLY A 28 0.44 10.76 -6.56
CA GLY A 28 0.29 12.14 -6.08
C GLY A 28 -0.13 13.11 -7.19
N ALA A 29 0.46 13.01 -8.38
CA ALA A 29 0.10 13.86 -9.52
C ALA A 29 -1.33 13.65 -10.01
N LEU A 30 -1.85 12.42 -9.94
CA LEU A 30 -3.24 12.11 -10.27
C LEU A 30 -4.20 12.57 -9.17
N CYS A 31 -3.83 12.45 -7.89
CA CYS A 31 -4.58 13.05 -6.78
C CYS A 31 -4.72 14.56 -6.96
N ALA A 32 -3.63 15.26 -7.30
CA ALA A 32 -3.64 16.70 -7.57
C ALA A 32 -4.56 17.11 -8.74
N ARG A 33 -4.87 16.17 -9.65
CA ARG A 33 -5.85 16.35 -10.74
C ARG A 33 -7.29 15.99 -10.35
N GLY A 34 -7.56 15.77 -9.07
CA GLY A 34 -8.90 15.46 -8.56
C GLY A 34 -9.33 14.01 -8.80
N HIS A 35 -8.38 13.08 -8.93
CA HIS A 35 -8.69 11.65 -8.99
C HIS A 35 -8.55 11.00 -7.62
N GLU A 36 -9.38 9.99 -7.36
CA GLU A 36 -9.30 9.18 -6.15
C GLU A 36 -8.33 8.02 -6.42
N ILE A 37 -7.16 8.06 -5.79
CA ILE A 37 -6.09 7.09 -6.00
C ILE A 37 -5.90 6.27 -4.73
N LYS A 38 -5.90 4.94 -4.92
CA LYS A 38 -5.50 3.98 -3.90
C LYS A 38 -4.34 3.16 -4.44
N VAL A 39 -3.42 2.81 -3.57
CA VAL A 39 -2.27 1.97 -3.90
C VAL A 39 -2.33 0.72 -3.03
N VAL A 40 -2.09 -0.46 -3.60
CA VAL A 40 -1.93 -1.72 -2.86
C VAL A 40 -0.53 -2.25 -3.06
N MET A 41 0.13 -2.60 -1.98
CA MET A 41 1.45 -3.22 -1.98
C MET A 41 1.60 -4.27 -0.86
N PRO A 42 2.58 -5.17 -0.93
CA PRO A 42 2.92 -6.04 0.19
C PRO A 42 3.40 -5.25 1.41
N PHE A 43 3.08 -5.72 2.61
CA PHE A 43 3.64 -5.21 3.86
C PHE A 43 4.96 -5.93 4.15
N TYR A 44 6.04 -5.49 3.52
CA TYR A 44 7.36 -6.09 3.78
C TYR A 44 7.80 -5.88 5.22
N GLY A 45 8.54 -6.84 5.77
CA GLY A 45 8.99 -6.83 7.17
C GLY A 45 9.90 -5.65 7.53
N ASP A 46 10.56 -5.06 6.55
CA ASP A 46 11.48 -3.92 6.76
C ASP A 46 10.75 -2.56 6.81
N VAL A 47 9.44 -2.52 6.57
CA VAL A 47 8.64 -1.29 6.65
C VAL A 47 8.40 -0.93 8.12
N ASP A 48 8.98 0.19 8.56
CA ASP A 48 8.80 0.70 9.93
C ASP A 48 7.37 1.23 10.13
N ARG A 49 6.58 0.47 10.89
CA ARG A 49 5.18 0.78 11.19
C ARG A 49 5.03 2.04 12.03
N THR A 50 5.95 2.25 12.96
CA THR A 50 5.90 3.34 13.95
C THR A 50 6.28 4.68 13.33
N ARG A 51 7.25 4.66 12.42
CA ARG A 51 7.69 5.87 11.70
C ARG A 51 6.60 6.44 10.79
N HIS A 52 5.75 5.58 10.24
CA HIS A 52 4.78 5.95 9.21
C HIS A 52 3.33 6.01 9.69
N ASP A 53 3.04 5.81 10.99
CA ASP A 53 1.66 5.77 11.52
C ASP A 53 0.75 4.78 10.75
N ILE A 54 1.31 3.60 10.45
CA ILE A 54 0.60 2.55 9.71
C ILE A 54 -0.36 1.84 10.65
N SER A 55 -1.65 1.85 10.30
CA SER A 55 -2.72 1.26 11.12
C SER A 55 -3.52 0.20 10.37
N ARG A 56 -4.03 -0.79 11.10
CA ARG A 56 -4.92 -1.80 10.52
C ARG A 56 -6.24 -1.16 10.11
N VAL A 57 -6.78 -1.54 8.95
CA VAL A 57 -8.07 -1.02 8.50
C VAL A 57 -9.20 -1.59 9.37
N PRO A 58 -9.97 -0.76 10.09
CA PRO A 58 -11.05 -1.24 10.94
C PRO A 58 -12.15 -1.92 10.13
N GLY A 59 -12.70 -3.01 10.65
CA GLY A 59 -13.84 -3.72 10.04
C GLY A 59 -13.49 -4.60 8.83
N VAL A 60 -12.22 -4.68 8.42
CA VAL A 60 -11.77 -5.61 7.38
C VAL A 60 -11.23 -6.89 8.04
N PRO A 61 -11.90 -8.04 7.87
CA PRO A 61 -11.41 -9.30 8.42
C PRO A 61 -10.21 -9.83 7.64
N ASP A 62 -9.39 -10.64 8.29
CA ASP A 62 -8.27 -11.30 7.61
C ASP A 62 -8.80 -12.27 6.55
N VAL A 63 -8.14 -12.26 5.39
CA VAL A 63 -8.43 -13.19 4.31
C VAL A 63 -7.55 -14.42 4.47
N THR A 64 -8.13 -15.61 4.52
CA THR A 64 -7.35 -16.85 4.53
C THR A 64 -7.01 -17.25 3.10
N LEU A 65 -5.75 -17.09 2.71
CA LEU A 65 -5.23 -17.44 1.40
C LEU A 65 -4.58 -18.83 1.45
N ARG A 66 -4.89 -19.68 0.46
CA ARG A 66 -4.17 -20.93 0.25
C ARG A 66 -2.95 -20.68 -0.63
N LEU A 67 -1.77 -20.76 -0.03
CA LEU A 67 -0.48 -20.65 -0.70
C LEU A 67 0.16 -22.04 -0.76
N GLY A 68 -0.03 -22.73 -1.89
CA GLY A 68 0.35 -24.13 -2.06
C GLY A 68 -0.36 -25.04 -1.06
N ARG A 69 0.41 -25.71 -0.20
CA ARG A 69 -0.10 -26.59 0.88
C ARG A 69 -0.38 -25.86 2.18
N SER A 70 -0.07 -24.57 2.27
CA SER A 70 -0.24 -23.77 3.49
C SER A 70 -1.45 -22.86 3.40
N LEU A 71 -2.07 -22.59 4.55
CA LEU A 71 -3.05 -21.52 4.71
C LEU A 71 -2.37 -20.37 5.43
N ARG A 72 -2.49 -19.16 4.89
CA ARG A 72 -1.95 -17.93 5.48
C ARG A 72 -3.07 -16.91 5.62
N ARG A 73 -3.12 -16.25 6.76
CA ARG A 73 -4.03 -15.12 6.97
C ARG A 73 -3.34 -13.87 6.46
N ALA A 74 -4.06 -13.12 5.65
CA ALA A 74 -3.60 -11.85 5.15
C ALA A 74 -4.42 -10.69 5.74
N GLY A 75 -3.73 -9.74 6.34
CA GLY A 75 -4.31 -8.56 6.98
C GLY A 75 -4.16 -7.32 6.11
N LEU A 76 -5.08 -6.36 6.27
CA LEU A 76 -5.02 -5.08 5.55
C LEU A 76 -4.64 -3.94 6.48
N HIS A 77 -3.55 -3.27 6.16
CA HIS A 77 -3.10 -2.04 6.82
C HIS A 77 -3.21 -0.87 5.86
N ARG A 78 -3.27 0.34 6.42
CA ARG A 78 -3.34 1.56 5.65
C ARG A 78 -2.34 2.57 6.18
N TRP A 79 -1.75 3.26 5.24
CA TRP A 79 -0.97 4.46 5.40
C TRP A 79 -1.57 5.58 4.55
N LEU A 80 -1.55 6.81 5.05
CA LEU A 80 -1.96 7.99 4.30
C LEU A 80 -0.70 8.73 3.84
N ASP A 81 -0.46 8.73 2.54
CA ASP A 81 0.66 9.47 1.97
C ASP A 81 0.37 10.98 2.03
N PRO A 82 1.29 11.82 2.52
CA PRO A 82 1.15 13.28 2.52
C PRO A 82 0.84 13.91 1.15
N SER A 83 1.21 13.24 0.05
CA SER A 83 0.91 13.66 -1.34
C SER A 83 -0.53 13.36 -1.78
N GLY A 84 -1.33 12.69 -0.93
CA GLY A 84 -2.75 12.45 -1.13
C GLY A 84 -3.21 10.99 -1.30
N PRO A 85 -2.47 10.05 -1.90
CA PRO A 85 -2.99 8.69 -2.13
C PRO A 85 -3.10 7.89 -0.82
N GLU A 86 -4.13 7.04 -0.75
CA GLU A 86 -4.23 6.04 0.33
C GLU A 86 -3.43 4.78 -0.06
N VAL A 87 -2.46 4.39 0.75
CA VAL A 87 -1.63 3.21 0.50
C VAL A 87 -2.05 2.09 1.44
N TYR A 88 -2.42 0.95 0.86
CA TYR A 88 -2.87 -0.25 1.55
C TYR A 88 -1.77 -1.31 1.51
N LEU A 89 -1.41 -1.85 2.67
CA LEU A 89 -0.37 -2.85 2.83
C LEU A 89 -0.97 -4.21 3.22
N LEU A 90 -0.58 -5.26 2.50
CA LEU A 90 -1.02 -6.64 2.72
C LEU A 90 0.01 -7.38 3.59
N GLU A 91 -0.36 -7.68 4.83
CA GLU A 91 0.41 -8.50 5.78
C GLU A 91 0.16 -9.99 5.57
#